data_AF-A0A1G2ZY84-F1
#
_entry.id   AF-A0A1G2ZY84-F1
#
_cell.length_a   1.000
_cell.length_b   1.000
_cell.length_c   1.000
_cell.angle_alpha   90.00
_cell.angle_beta   90.00
_cell.angle_gamma   90.00
#
_symmetry.space_group_name_H-M   'P 1'
#
loop_
_entity.id
_entity.type
_entity.pdbx_description
1 polymer ?
#
loop_
_entity_poly.entity_id
_entity_poly.type
_entity_poly.pdbx_seq_one_letter_code
_entity_poly.pdbx_strand_id
1 'polypeptide(L)' 'MSQGLESPPGQFVDRRSYEPHHARLGQERRQFANGHTDLSPKAAELATAIDIYKLRHRRRFITYEEMLSVITSLGYHQ' A
#
# COMPACT_ATOMS: atom_id res chain seq x y z
N MET A 1 -6.92 -10.10 -53.82
CA MET A 1 -5.64 -10.45 -53.17
C MET A 1 -5.63 -9.78 -51.80
N SER A 2 -6.12 -10.46 -50.77
CA SER A 2 -6.24 -9.91 -49.42
C SER A 2 -5.10 -10.47 -48.58
N GLN A 3 -4.09 -9.65 -48.28
CA GLN A 3 -3.00 -10.03 -47.40
C GLN A 3 -3.52 -10.11 -45.96
N GLY A 4 -3.58 -11.33 -45.42
CA GLY A 4 -3.82 -11.56 -44.00
C GLY A 4 -2.58 -11.15 -43.20
N LEU A 5 -2.78 -10.30 -42.19
CA LEU A 5 -1.75 -9.91 -41.24
C LEU A 5 -1.35 -11.12 -40.39
N GLU A 6 -0.21 -11.72 -40.73
CA GLU A 6 0.42 -12.78 -39.94
C GLU A 6 0.91 -12.17 -38.62
N SER A 7 0.30 -12.58 -37.51
CA SER A 7 0.76 -12.19 -36.17
C SER A 7 1.95 -13.07 -35.78
N PRO A 8 3.05 -12.51 -35.23
CA PRO A 8 4.17 -13.31 -34.77
C PRO A 8 3.72 -14.29 -33.68
N PRO A 9 4.38 -15.46 -33.53
CA PRO A 9 4.04 -16.45 -32.51
C PRO A 9 4.48 -15.96 -31.12
N GLY A 10 3.85 -14.89 -30.64
CA GLY A 10 3.83 -14.52 -29.24
C GLY A 10 2.76 -15.36 -28.56
N GLN A 11 3.15 -16.16 -27.58
CA GLN A 11 2.26 -16.93 -26.72
C GLN A 11 1.02 -16.10 -26.37
N PHE A 12 -0.17 -16.57 -26.72
CA PHE A 12 -1.41 -15.89 -26.37
C PHE A 12 -1.54 -15.88 -24.85
N VAL A 13 -1.34 -14.71 -24.25
CA VAL A 13 -1.55 -14.51 -22.80
C VAL A 13 -3.02 -14.19 -22.60
N ASP A 14 -3.79 -15.21 -22.21
CA ASP A 14 -5.14 -14.99 -21.71
C ASP A 14 -5.05 -14.15 -20.43
N ARG A 15 -5.74 -13.02 -20.39
CA ARG A 15 -5.82 -12.11 -19.22
C ARG A 15 -7.10 -12.31 -18.42
N ARG A 16 -8.00 -13.17 -18.91
CA ARG A 16 -9.28 -13.52 -18.26
C ARG A 16 -9.17 -14.81 -17.47
N SER A 17 -8.08 -15.56 -17.64
CA SER A 17 -7.73 -16.67 -16.79
C SER A 17 -7.58 -16.16 -15.35
N TYR A 18 -8.52 -16.62 -14.50
CA TYR A 18 -8.41 -16.61 -13.04
C TYR A 18 -7.37 -17.66 -12.60
N GLU A 19 -6.25 -17.77 -13.31
CA GLU A 19 -5.07 -18.42 -12.77
C GLU A 19 -4.51 -17.39 -11.79
N PRO A 20 -4.42 -17.69 -10.49
CA PRO A 20 -3.74 -16.82 -9.56
C PRO A 20 -2.26 -16.88 -9.94
N HIS A 21 -1.86 -16.06 -10.93
CA HIS A 21 -0.47 -15.71 -11.20
C HIS A 21 0.12 -15.43 -9.85
N HIS A 22 0.88 -16.41 -9.35
CA HIS A 22 1.42 -16.51 -8.00
C HIS A 22 1.34 -15.16 -7.33
N ALA A 23 0.28 -14.92 -6.56
CA ALA A 23 0.16 -13.72 -5.77
C ALA A 23 1.49 -13.67 -5.03
N ARG A 24 2.39 -12.77 -5.45
CA ARG A 24 3.77 -12.75 -4.95
C ARG A 24 3.60 -12.58 -3.46
N LEU A 25 3.76 -13.69 -2.73
CA LEU A 25 3.63 -13.75 -1.29
C LEU A 25 4.74 -12.83 -0.79
N GLY A 26 4.39 -11.58 -0.47
CA GLY A 26 5.34 -10.60 0.04
C GLY A 26 5.72 -9.46 -0.89
N GLN A 27 4.99 -9.14 -1.98
CA GLN A 27 5.10 -7.78 -2.51
C GLN A 27 4.36 -6.85 -1.54
N GLU A 28 5.09 -6.38 -0.52
CA GLU A 28 4.55 -5.54 0.52
C GLU A 28 4.04 -4.23 -0.11
N ARG A 29 2.72 -4.12 -0.27
CA ARG A 29 2.04 -2.92 -0.79
C ARG A 29 1.99 -1.80 0.25
N ARG A 30 2.93 -1.76 1.19
CA ARG A 30 3.02 -0.72 2.21
C ARG A 30 4.11 0.26 1.77
N GLN A 31 3.71 1.51 1.61
CA GLN A 31 4.61 2.61 1.27
C GLN A 31 5.65 2.88 2.38
N PHE A 32 5.35 2.45 3.61
CA PHE A 32 6.29 2.44 4.72
C PHE A 32 6.56 0.97 5.06
N ALA A 33 7.79 0.52 4.84
CA ALA A 33 8.28 -0.74 5.38
C ALA A 33 8.17 -0.68 6.92
N ASN A 34 8.02 -1.83 7.60
CA ASN A 34 7.88 -1.91 9.06
C ASN A 34 9.15 -1.46 9.84
N GLY A 35 10.05 -0.68 9.23
CA GLY A 35 11.24 -0.12 9.83
C GLY A 35 10.96 1.24 10.45
N HIS A 36 10.78 1.28 11.77
CA HIS A 36 10.86 2.52 12.54
C HIS A 36 12.31 2.93 12.86
N THR A 37 13.29 2.20 12.34
CA THR A 37 14.69 2.19 12.77
C THR A 37 15.42 3.52 12.52
N ASP A 38 15.04 4.27 11.47
CA ASP A 38 15.70 5.53 11.09
C ASP A 38 14.78 6.76 11.25
N LEU A 39 13.69 6.64 12.02
CA LEU A 39 12.78 7.75 12.25
C LEU A 39 13.35 8.72 13.30
N SER A 40 13.13 10.02 13.10
CA SER A 40 13.32 10.99 14.18
C SER A 40 12.39 10.65 15.36
N PRO A 41 12.73 11.00 16.61
CA PRO A 41 11.91 10.65 17.77
C PRO A 41 10.44 11.07 17.62
N LYS A 42 10.20 12.27 17.06
CA LYS A 42 8.86 12.80 16.78
C LYS A 42 8.11 11.99 15.72
N ALA A 43 8.82 11.52 14.69
CA ALA A 43 8.22 10.69 13.66
C ALA A 43 7.90 9.27 14.17
N ALA A 44 8.72 8.72 15.07
CA ALA A 44 8.46 7.43 15.71
C ALA A 44 7.22 7.49 16.65
N GLU A 45 7.07 8.57 17.41
CA GLU A 45 5.88 8.83 18.22
C GLU A 45 4.61 8.90 17.36
N LEU A 46 4.64 9.67 16.27
CA LEU A 46 3.53 9.76 15.33
C LEU A 46 3.18 8.41 14.70
N ALA A 47 4.18 7.65 14.27
CA ALA A 47 3.96 6.32 13.67
C ALA A 47 3.28 5.37 14.67
N THR A 48 3.73 5.37 15.93
CA THR A 48 3.14 4.58 17.01
C THR A 48 1.69 4.97 17.25
N ALA A 49 1.40 6.27 17.31
CA ALA A 49 0.03 6.78 17.51
C ALA A 49 -0.90 6.38 16.35
N ILE A 50 -0.42 6.45 15.11
CA ILE A 50 -1.16 6.02 13.92
C ILE A 50 -1.47 4.52 13.98
N ASP A 51 -0.52 3.69 14.39
CA ASP A 51 -0.74 2.24 14.44
C ASP A 51 -1.70 1.84 15.56
N ILE A 52 -1.64 2.51 16.72
CA ILE A 52 -2.65 2.37 17.78
C ILE A 52 -4.03 2.79 17.25
N TYR A 53 -4.12 3.91 16.52
CA TYR A 53 -5.37 4.38 15.93
C TYR A 53 -5.97 3.34 14.97
N LYS A 54 -5.15 2.80 14.05
CA LYS A 54 -5.56 1.75 13.11
C LYS A 54 -6.08 0.49 13.82
N LEU A 55 -5.38 0.04 14.86
CA LEU A 55 -5.79 -1.15 15.64
C LEU A 55 -7.12 -0.92 16.35
N ARG A 56 -7.30 0.24 17.00
CA ARG A 56 -8.54 0.61 17.70
C ARG A 56 -9.74 0.66 16.74
N HIS A 57 -9.54 1.23 15.55
CA HIS A 57 -10.61 1.39 14.56
C HIS A 57 -10.72 0.23 13.56
N ARG A 58 -9.90 -0.82 13.73
CA ARG A 58 -9.80 -2.00 12.86
C ARG A 58 -9.64 -1.63 11.38
N ARG A 59 -8.83 -0.61 11.10
CA ARG A 59 -8.60 -0.11 9.74
C ARG A 59 -7.22 -0.49 9.22
N ARG A 60 -7.16 -0.80 7.92
CA ARG A 60 -5.91 -1.03 7.20
C ARG A 60 -5.24 0.27 6.75
N PHE A 61 -6.04 1.32 6.50
CA PHE A 61 -5.60 2.63 6.03
C PHE A 61 -6.33 3.73 6.82
N ILE A 62 -5.69 4.89 6.98
CA ILE A 62 -6.28 6.10 7.57
C ILE A 62 -6.53 7.14 6.49
N THR A 63 -7.58 7.94 6.66
CA THR A 63 -7.86 9.12 5.84
C THR A 63 -7.04 10.33 6.32
N TYR A 64 -6.99 11.40 5.51
CA TYR A 64 -6.28 12.63 5.90
C TYR A 64 -6.86 13.29 7.16
N GLU A 65 -8.19 13.28 7.31
CA GLU A 65 -8.87 13.78 8.50
C GLU A 65 -8.49 12.99 9.76
N GLU A 66 -8.41 11.67 9.65
CA GLU A 66 -7.99 10.81 10.75
C GLU A 66 -6.51 11.04 11.11
N MET A 67 -5.66 11.24 10.09
CA MET A 67 -4.25 11.59 10.32
C MET A 67 -4.14 12.94 11.04
N LEU A 68 -4.92 13.94 10.64
CA LEU A 68 -4.97 15.24 11.30
C LEU A 68 -5.45 15.12 12.75
N SER A 69 -6.46 14.29 13.02
CA SER A 69 -6.94 14.02 14.37
C SER A 69 -5.85 13.39 15.25
N VAL A 70 -5.07 12.45 14.71
CA VAL A 70 -3.94 11.86 15.45
C VAL A 70 -2.86 12.91 15.74
N ILE A 71 -2.46 13.70 14.75
CA ILE A 71 -1.44 14.74 14.89
C ILE A 71 -1.85 15.78 15.95
N THR A 72 -3.10 16.26 15.89
CA THR A 72 -3.64 17.21 16.87
C THR A 72 -3.75 16.60 18.28
N SER A 73 -4.08 15.31 18.39
CA SER A 73 -4.12 14.61 19.69
C SER A 73 -2.76 14.50 20.38
N LEU A 74 -1.67 14.49 19.60
CA LEU A 74 -0.28 14.51 20.09
C LEU A 74 0.19 15.93 20.46
N GLY A 75 -0.65 16.96 20.28
CA GLY A 75 -0.31 18.36 20.60
C GLY A 75 0.56 19.04 19.55
N TYR A 76 0.67 18.46 18.35
CA TYR A 76 1.28 19.16 17.22
C TYR A 76 0.30 20.21 16.70
N HIS A 77 0.70 21.47 16.84
CA HIS A 77 0.00 22.64 16.32
C HIS A 77 0.94 23.40 15.39
N GLN A 78 0.37 24.07 14.38
CA GLN A 78 1.13 24.95 13.48
C GLN A 78 1.47 26.27 14.18
#